data_AF-A0A7X2D7F2-F1
#
_entry.id   AF-A0A7X2D7F2-F1
#
_cell.length_a   1.000
_cell.length_b   1.000
_cell.length_c   1.000
_cell.angle_alpha   90.00
_cell.angle_beta   90.00
_cell.angle_gamma   90.00
#
_symmetry.space_group_name_H-M   'P 1'
#
loop_
_entity.id
_entity.type
_entity.pdbx_description
1 polymer ?
#
loop_
_entity_poly.entity_id
_entity_poly.type
_entity_poly.pdbx_seq_one_letter_code
_entity_poly.pdbx_strand_id
1 'polypeptide(L)'
;ILYQDDNPFLGVIGKEEGTATDSMRDAFKLLYDNWTIGLTLSIPLSSFTSRADYVRAKMELEKSQLELENIEKHIFLDVKNAVRDIETNAKRVQAYRLARELAKERLEAEVKKLNVGLTTNYFVLQYQEGLERERSLELKSLIDYNLAWARLEKAVGSSLEKRNIKISQFNK
;
A
#
# COMPACT_ATOMS: atom_id res chain seq x y z
N ILE A 1 9.13 -56.49 -52.01
CA ILE A 1 10.44 -57.20 -52.07
C ILE A 1 10.28 -58.51 -51.33
N LEU A 2 10.11 -59.61 -52.06
CA LEU A 2 10.23 -60.96 -51.51
C LEU A 2 11.58 -61.51 -51.94
N TYR A 3 12.33 -62.05 -51.00
CA TYR A 3 13.59 -62.74 -51.26
C TYR A 3 13.28 -64.19 -51.62
N GLN A 4 13.94 -64.74 -52.64
CA GLN A 4 13.91 -66.18 -52.88
C GLN A 4 14.93 -66.82 -51.93
N ASP A 5 14.45 -67.63 -50.99
CA ASP A 5 15.24 -68.36 -49.98
C ASP A 5 16.10 -67.51 -49.01
N ASP A 6 15.55 -66.41 -48.47
CA ASP A 6 16.06 -65.71 -47.26
C ASP A 6 17.59 -65.45 -47.24
N ASN A 7 18.21 -65.15 -48.38
CA ASN A 7 19.67 -64.92 -48.46
C ASN A 7 20.00 -63.54 -49.05
N PRO A 8 20.46 -62.55 -48.24
CA PRO A 8 20.56 -61.14 -48.65
C PRO A 8 21.85 -60.74 -49.38
N PHE A 9 22.65 -61.68 -49.92
CA PHE A 9 23.98 -61.38 -50.49
C PHE A 9 24.16 -61.73 -51.99
N LEU A 10 23.09 -62.10 -52.70
CA LEU A 10 23.11 -62.28 -54.16
C LEU A 10 22.14 -61.29 -54.80
N GLY A 11 22.58 -60.67 -55.91
CA GLY A 11 21.95 -59.49 -56.50
C GLY A 11 20.44 -59.60 -56.78
N VAL A 12 19.76 -58.47 -56.67
CA VAL A 12 18.30 -58.32 -56.79
C VAL A 12 17.82 -58.71 -58.19
N ILE A 13 17.01 -59.76 -58.32
CA ILE A 13 16.36 -60.16 -59.57
C ILE A 13 14.85 -59.97 -59.41
N GLY A 14 14.37 -58.78 -59.73
CA GLY A 14 12.93 -58.48 -59.77
C GLY A 14 12.54 -57.27 -58.94
N LYS A 15 12.15 -56.20 -59.64
CA LYS A 15 11.49 -55.03 -59.08
C LYS A 15 10.00 -55.33 -59.15
N GLU A 16 9.31 -55.51 -58.02
CA GLU A 16 7.84 -55.52 -58.05
C GLU A 16 7.39 -54.16 -58.61
N GLU A 17 6.72 -54.20 -59.76
CA GLU A 17 6.15 -53.04 -60.42
C GLU A 17 4.94 -52.54 -59.61
N GLY A 18 5.21 -51.72 -58.61
CA GLY A 18 4.24 -50.83 -57.99
C GLY A 18 4.70 -49.40 -58.24
N THR A 19 3.97 -48.67 -59.09
CA THR A 19 4.32 -47.27 -59.39
C THR A 19 4.06 -46.43 -58.14
N ALA A 20 4.86 -45.39 -57.89
CA ALA A 20 4.64 -44.47 -56.74
C ALA A 20 3.21 -43.87 -56.74
N THR A 21 2.59 -43.78 -57.93
CA THR A 21 1.19 -43.41 -58.12
C THR A 21 0.19 -44.39 -57.52
N ASP A 22 0.48 -45.69 -57.47
CA ASP A 22 -0.43 -46.71 -56.91
C ASP A 22 -0.43 -46.69 -55.38
N SER A 23 0.74 -46.48 -54.75
CA SER A 23 0.86 -46.31 -53.30
C SER A 23 0.28 -44.97 -52.82
N MET A 24 0.39 -43.91 -53.65
CA MET A 24 -0.37 -42.67 -53.39
C MET A 24 -1.88 -42.88 -53.55
N ARG A 25 -2.33 -43.66 -54.53
CA ARG A 25 -3.76 -43.96 -54.72
C ARG A 25 -4.34 -44.71 -53.54
N ASP A 26 -3.62 -45.67 -52.97
CA ASP A 26 -4.10 -46.45 -51.82
C ASP A 26 -4.11 -45.65 -50.51
N ALA A 27 -3.21 -44.68 -50.33
CA ALA A 27 -3.29 -43.70 -49.24
C ALA A 27 -4.49 -42.75 -49.38
N PHE A 28 -4.86 -42.36 -50.62
CA PHE A 28 -6.05 -41.55 -50.90
C PHE A 28 -7.37 -42.33 -50.88
N LYS A 29 -7.35 -43.67 -51.00
CA LYS A 29 -8.54 -44.52 -50.90
C LYS A 29 -8.96 -44.83 -49.46
N LEU A 30 -8.25 -44.35 -48.43
CA LEU A 30 -8.57 -44.60 -47.02
C LEU A 30 -8.76 -46.12 -46.73
N LEU A 31 -8.01 -47.00 -47.39
CA LEU A 31 -8.20 -48.47 -47.29
C LEU A 31 -7.75 -49.08 -45.95
N TYR A 32 -7.30 -48.25 -45.01
CA TYR A 32 -6.99 -48.62 -43.64
C TYR A 32 -7.99 -47.89 -42.73
N ASP A 33 -9.09 -48.59 -42.44
CA ASP A 33 -10.19 -48.13 -41.58
C ASP A 33 -9.75 -48.15 -40.11
N ASN A 34 -8.86 -47.21 -39.76
CA ASN A 34 -8.16 -47.19 -38.47
C ASN A 34 -8.83 -46.16 -37.55
N TRP A 35 -9.97 -46.51 -36.97
CA TRP A 35 -10.54 -45.71 -35.88
C TRP A 35 -9.87 -46.04 -34.54
N THR A 36 -9.40 -45.02 -33.82
CA THR A 36 -8.79 -45.20 -32.49
C THR A 36 -9.63 -44.44 -31.48
N ILE A 37 -10.22 -45.16 -30.53
CA ILE A 37 -10.94 -44.58 -29.39
C ILE A 37 -10.03 -44.74 -28.17
N GLY A 38 -9.54 -43.62 -27.66
CA GLY A 38 -8.72 -43.56 -26.45
C GLY A 38 -9.51 -42.99 -25.28
N LEU A 39 -9.54 -43.72 -24.16
CA LEU A 39 -10.04 -43.22 -22.88
C LEU A 39 -8.86 -42.97 -21.96
N THR A 40 -8.60 -41.70 -21.62
CA THR A 40 -7.57 -41.32 -20.65
C THR A 40 -8.21 -41.11 -19.29
N LEU A 41 -7.96 -42.05 -18.37
CA LEU A 41 -8.39 -41.93 -16.98
C LEU A 41 -7.22 -41.37 -16.15
N SER A 42 -7.36 -40.14 -15.66
CA SER A 42 -6.40 -39.52 -14.75
C SER A 42 -6.92 -39.58 -13.32
N ILE A 43 -6.29 -40.39 -12.46
CA ILE A 43 -6.61 -40.47 -11.03
C ILE A 43 -5.43 -39.86 -10.27
N PRO A 44 -5.58 -38.62 -9.74
CA PRO A 44 -4.53 -38.01 -8.94
C PRO A 44 -4.43 -38.74 -7.59
N LEU A 45 -3.33 -39.48 -7.38
CA LEU A 45 -3.03 -40.17 -6.10
C LEU A 45 -2.45 -39.22 -5.03
N SER A 46 -2.32 -37.92 -5.33
CA SER A 46 -1.67 -36.93 -4.48
C SER A 46 -2.66 -36.23 -3.54
N SER A 47 -2.99 -36.88 -2.42
CA SER A 47 -3.73 -36.25 -1.31
C SER A 47 -2.83 -35.37 -0.43
N PHE A 48 -1.51 -35.54 -0.50
CA PHE A 48 -0.54 -34.82 0.35
C PHE A 48 -0.40 -33.34 -0.03
N THR A 49 -0.36 -33.02 -1.33
CA THR A 49 -0.28 -31.63 -1.82
C THR A 49 -1.54 -30.85 -1.46
N SER A 50 -2.72 -31.45 -1.63
CA SER A 50 -4.00 -30.84 -1.26
C SER A 50 -4.08 -30.51 0.24
N ARG A 51 -3.49 -31.34 1.10
CA ARG A 51 -3.44 -31.07 2.55
C ARG A 51 -2.47 -29.94 2.88
N ALA A 52 -1.31 -29.88 2.21
CA ALA A 52 -0.35 -28.79 2.38
C ALA A 52 -0.92 -27.44 1.90
N ASP A 53 -1.64 -27.43 0.77
CA ASP A 53 -2.29 -26.24 0.23
C ASP A 53 -3.43 -25.76 1.14
N TYR A 54 -4.21 -26.68 1.72
CA TYR A 54 -5.22 -26.34 2.73
C TYR A 54 -4.60 -25.69 3.97
N VAL A 55 -3.50 -26.26 4.49
CA VAL A 55 -2.78 -25.69 5.64
C VAL A 55 -2.23 -24.30 5.30
N ARG A 56 -1.66 -24.12 4.09
CA ARG A 56 -1.19 -22.81 3.63
C ARG A 56 -2.33 -21.79 3.55
N ALA A 57 -3.47 -22.16 2.96
CA ALA A 57 -4.63 -21.29 2.86
C ALA A 57 -5.18 -20.90 4.25
N LYS A 58 -5.18 -21.84 5.20
CA LYS A 58 -5.59 -21.56 6.59
C LYS A 58 -4.63 -20.58 7.28
N MET A 59 -3.31 -20.77 7.12
CA MET A 59 -2.30 -19.85 7.67
C MET A 59 -2.41 -18.44 7.06
N GLU A 60 -2.68 -18.33 5.75
CA GLU A 60 -2.85 -17.04 5.09
C GLU A 60 -4.11 -16.32 5.58
N LEU A 61 -5.20 -17.06 5.83
CA LEU A 61 -6.40 -16.52 6.45
C LEU A 61 -6.13 -15.98 7.85
N GLU A 62 -5.46 -16.77 8.71
CA GLU A 62 -5.10 -16.36 10.07
C GLU A 62 -4.20 -15.13 10.06
N LYS A 63 -3.20 -15.10 9.17
CA LYS A 63 -2.34 -13.94 8.96
C LYS A 63 -3.15 -12.70 8.54
N SER A 64 -4.06 -12.84 7.59
CA SER A 64 -4.93 -11.73 7.14
C SER A 64 -5.82 -11.19 8.26
N GLN A 65 -6.32 -12.07 9.14
CA GLN A 65 -7.09 -11.68 10.32
C GLN A 65 -6.24 -10.91 11.33
N LEU A 66 -5.01 -11.34 11.59
CA LEU A 66 -4.06 -10.62 12.46
C LEU A 66 -3.64 -9.28 11.85
N GLU A 67 -3.47 -9.20 10.54
CA GLU A 67 -3.21 -7.94 9.83
C GLU A 67 -4.38 -6.96 9.99
N LEU A 68 -5.62 -7.44 9.87
CA LEU A 68 -6.82 -6.63 10.12
C LEU A 68 -6.84 -6.10 11.57
N GLU A 69 -6.64 -6.98 12.55
CA GLU A 69 -6.62 -6.58 13.97
C GLU A 69 -5.51 -5.53 14.25
N ASN A 70 -4.35 -5.69 13.62
CA ASN A 70 -3.25 -4.71 13.73
C ASN A 70 -3.62 -3.35 13.12
N ILE A 71 -4.27 -3.35 11.96
CA ILE A 71 -4.75 -2.11 11.31
C ILE A 71 -5.78 -1.41 12.21
N GLU A 72 -6.72 -2.14 12.78
CA GLU A 72 -7.73 -1.59 13.70
C GLU A 72 -7.08 -0.96 14.95
N LYS A 73 -6.13 -1.66 15.57
CA LYS A 73 -5.36 -1.14 16.71
C LYS A 73 -4.57 0.12 16.33
N HIS A 74 -3.98 0.15 15.14
CA HIS A 74 -3.23 1.31 14.65
C HIS A 74 -4.14 2.53 14.49
N ILE A 75 -5.29 2.36 13.83
CA ILE A 75 -6.30 3.41 13.67
C ILE A 75 -6.78 3.92 15.03
N PHE A 76 -7.06 3.02 15.97
CA PHE A 76 -7.49 3.41 17.32
C PHE A 76 -6.42 4.27 18.03
N LEU A 77 -5.15 3.88 17.95
CA LEU A 77 -4.05 4.65 18.53
C LEU A 77 -3.88 6.00 17.83
N ASP A 78 -3.99 6.05 16.51
CA ASP A 78 -3.88 7.29 15.73
C ASP A 78 -4.96 8.30 16.12
N VAL A 79 -6.22 7.86 16.20
CA VAL A 79 -7.33 8.73 16.64
C VAL A 79 -7.11 9.20 18.08
N LYS A 80 -6.72 8.28 18.98
CA LYS A 80 -6.45 8.60 20.39
C LYS A 80 -5.32 9.62 20.54
N ASN A 81 -4.25 9.47 19.75
CA ASN A 81 -3.12 10.40 19.74
C ASN A 81 -3.53 11.75 19.16
N ALA A 82 -4.29 11.78 18.07
CA ALA A 82 -4.78 13.02 17.48
C ALA A 82 -5.66 13.84 18.44
N VAL A 83 -6.56 13.19 19.20
CA VAL A 83 -7.37 13.87 20.22
C VAL A 83 -6.50 14.45 21.34
N ARG A 84 -5.51 13.70 21.82
CA ARG A 84 -4.56 14.17 22.85
C ARG A 84 -3.67 15.31 22.38
N ASP A 85 -3.28 15.28 21.11
CA ASP A 85 -2.53 16.35 20.48
C ASP A 85 -3.34 17.65 20.45
N ILE A 86 -4.64 17.59 20.16
CA ILE A 86 -5.52 18.77 20.20
C ILE A 86 -5.58 19.35 21.61
N GLU A 87 -5.79 18.52 22.63
CA GLU A 87 -5.86 18.97 24.02
C GLU A 87 -4.54 19.62 24.47
N THR A 88 -3.42 19.00 24.10
CA THR A 88 -2.08 19.49 24.42
C THR A 88 -1.79 20.82 23.73
N ASN A 89 -2.15 20.95 22.43
CA ASN A 89 -1.97 22.19 21.69
C ASN A 89 -2.91 23.30 22.20
N ALA A 90 -4.12 22.97 22.65
CA ALA A 90 -5.01 23.95 23.31
C ALA A 90 -4.36 24.55 24.57
N LYS A 91 -3.76 23.70 25.41
CA LYS A 91 -3.02 24.14 26.60
C LYS A 91 -1.77 24.95 26.24
N ARG A 92 -1.06 24.58 25.16
CA ARG A 92 0.08 25.35 24.64
C ARG A 92 -0.33 26.75 24.19
N VAL A 93 -1.44 26.90 23.47
CA VAL A 93 -1.98 28.20 23.06
C VAL A 93 -2.22 29.09 24.27
N GLN A 94 -2.85 28.55 25.33
CA GLN A 94 -3.08 29.31 26.56
C GLN A 94 -1.76 29.73 27.24
N ALA A 95 -0.78 28.83 27.29
CA ALA A 95 0.53 29.13 27.88
C ALA A 95 1.27 30.25 27.12
N TYR A 96 1.31 30.19 25.78
CA TYR A 96 1.96 31.23 24.98
C TYR A 96 1.20 32.56 25.00
N ARG A 97 -0.13 32.53 25.09
CA ARG A 97 -0.92 33.74 25.31
C ARG A 97 -0.55 34.44 26.63
N LEU A 98 -0.44 33.68 27.72
CA LEU A 98 -0.01 34.22 29.01
C LEU A 98 1.44 34.74 28.95
N ALA A 99 2.34 34.02 28.25
CA ALA A 99 3.72 34.48 28.05
C ALA A 99 3.78 35.81 27.29
N ARG A 100 2.96 35.98 26.25
CA ARG A 100 2.83 37.25 25.51
C ARG A 100 2.27 38.38 26.38
N GLU A 101 1.26 38.08 27.21
CA GLU A 101 0.71 39.06 28.17
C GLU A 101 1.78 39.52 29.16
N LEU A 102 2.51 38.61 29.76
CA LEU A 102 3.63 38.92 30.66
C LEU A 102 4.74 39.72 29.96
N ALA A 103 5.11 39.36 28.73
CA ALA A 103 6.10 40.10 27.96
C ALA A 103 5.65 41.54 27.66
N LYS A 104 4.35 41.74 27.40
CA LYS A 104 3.76 43.06 27.21
C LYS A 104 3.85 43.90 28.48
N GLU A 105 3.48 43.34 29.63
CA GLU A 105 3.57 44.04 30.92
C GLU A 105 5.01 44.42 31.26
N ARG A 106 5.99 43.55 30.97
CA ARG A 106 7.42 43.85 31.15
C ARG A 106 7.87 45.02 30.28
N LEU A 107 7.45 45.05 29.01
CA LEU A 107 7.75 46.17 28.13
C LEU A 107 7.14 47.47 28.66
N GLU A 108 5.87 47.45 29.09
CA GLU A 108 5.21 48.62 29.66
C GLU A 108 5.91 49.13 30.94
N ALA A 109 6.35 48.22 31.80
CA ALA A 109 7.12 48.56 33.00
C ALA A 109 8.47 49.21 32.64
N GLU A 110 9.16 48.68 31.62
CA GLU A 110 10.45 49.22 31.20
C GLU A 110 10.31 50.60 30.55
N VAL A 111 9.28 50.81 29.73
CA VAL A 111 8.97 52.13 29.16
C VAL A 111 8.69 53.16 30.26
N LYS A 112 7.97 52.77 31.33
CA LYS A 112 7.75 53.65 32.48
C LYS A 112 9.07 54.01 33.19
N LYS A 113 9.98 53.04 33.37
CA LYS A 113 11.32 53.31 33.93
C LYS A 113 12.14 54.25 33.05
N LEU A 114 12.05 54.12 31.73
CA LEU A 114 12.74 54.99 30.78
C LEU A 114 12.27 56.44 30.92
N ASN A 115 10.96 56.66 31.06
CA ASN A 115 10.38 57.98 31.22
C ASN A 115 10.84 58.70 32.50
N VAL A 116 11.26 57.95 33.53
CA VAL A 116 11.83 58.50 34.77
C VAL A 116 13.37 58.38 34.83
N GLY A 117 14.02 58.04 33.71
CA GLY A 117 15.48 57.96 33.60
C GLY A 117 16.14 56.78 34.32
N LEU A 118 15.38 55.76 34.72
CA LEU A 118 15.86 54.59 35.46
C LEU A 118 16.30 53.42 34.56
N THR A 119 16.22 53.57 33.24
CA THR A 119 16.70 52.59 32.26
C THR A 119 17.15 53.27 30.97
N THR A 120 17.55 52.46 29.98
CA THR A 120 18.04 52.93 28.68
C THR A 120 17.20 52.40 27.52
N ASN A 121 17.28 53.07 26.37
CA ASN A 121 16.60 52.65 25.14
C ASN A 121 16.98 51.22 24.71
N TYR A 122 18.20 50.78 25.03
CA TYR A 122 18.66 49.42 24.73
C TYR A 122 17.78 48.37 25.41
N PHE A 123 17.46 48.54 26.70
CA PHE A 123 16.61 47.59 27.42
C PHE A 123 15.18 47.60 26.88
N VAL A 124 14.63 48.78 26.55
CA VAL A 124 13.30 48.87 25.93
C VAL A 124 13.26 48.09 24.61
N LEU A 125 14.25 48.25 23.73
CA LEU A 125 14.35 47.48 22.49
C LEU A 125 14.45 45.98 22.76
N GLN A 126 15.25 45.56 23.73
CA GLN A 126 15.37 44.16 24.13
C GLN A 126 14.02 43.56 24.59
N TYR A 127 13.21 44.31 25.35
CA TYR A 127 11.87 43.86 25.75
C TYR A 127 10.87 43.90 24.60
N GLN A 128 11.00 44.83 23.65
CA GLN A 128 10.21 44.84 22.41
C GLN A 128 10.48 43.57 21.58
N GLU A 129 11.75 43.24 21.33
CA GLU A 129 12.13 41.98 20.67
C GLU A 129 11.62 40.76 21.44
N GLY A 130 11.66 40.84 22.78
CA GLY A 130 11.05 39.85 23.67
C GLY A 130 9.57 39.62 23.40
N LEU A 131 8.78 40.70 23.35
CA LEU A 131 7.36 40.65 23.07
C LEU A 131 7.07 40.10 21.66
N GLU A 132 7.82 40.52 20.64
CA GLU A 132 7.61 40.03 19.27
C GLU A 132 7.93 38.54 19.11
N ARG A 133 8.91 38.03 19.86
CA ARG A 133 9.19 36.60 19.93
C ARG A 133 8.01 35.83 20.52
N GLU A 134 7.46 36.28 21.66
CA GLU A 134 6.32 35.62 22.29
C GLU A 134 5.05 35.70 21.42
N ARG A 135 4.84 36.81 20.69
CA ARG A 135 3.76 36.91 19.69
C ARG A 135 3.92 35.89 18.57
N SER A 136 5.13 35.71 18.07
CA SER A 136 5.43 34.72 17.04
C SER A 136 5.17 33.29 17.53
N LEU A 137 5.50 33.00 18.79
CA LEU A 137 5.25 31.71 19.42
C LEU A 137 3.75 31.46 19.67
N GLU A 138 3.00 32.47 20.12
CA GLU A 138 1.53 32.40 20.24
C GLU A 138 0.90 32.08 18.88
N LEU A 139 1.26 32.80 17.83
CA LEU A 139 0.77 32.55 16.47
C LEU A 139 1.08 31.13 16.00
N LYS A 140 2.33 30.68 16.18
CA LYS A 140 2.72 29.32 15.83
C LYS A 140 1.89 28.28 16.57
N SER A 141 1.65 28.48 17.86
CA SER A 141 0.84 27.56 18.66
C SER A 141 -0.62 27.47 18.19
N LEU A 142 -1.19 28.57 17.70
CA LEU A 142 -2.53 28.58 17.09
C LEU A 142 -2.55 27.80 15.77
N ILE A 143 -1.51 27.95 14.95
CA ILE A 143 -1.35 27.17 13.71
C ILE A 143 -1.24 25.68 14.04
N ASP A 144 -0.41 25.31 15.02
CA ASP A 144 -0.21 23.92 15.44
C ASP A 144 -1.51 23.30 15.99
N TYR A 145 -2.30 24.07 16.75
CA TYR A 145 -3.63 23.67 17.21
C TYR A 145 -4.60 23.38 16.05
N ASN A 146 -4.64 24.25 15.05
CA ASN A 146 -5.46 24.04 13.85
C ASN A 146 -4.99 22.84 13.03
N LEU A 147 -3.67 22.61 12.96
CA LEU A 147 -3.11 21.44 12.29
C LEU A 147 -3.45 20.15 13.05
N ALA A 148 -3.51 20.17 14.38
CA ALA A 148 -3.93 19.03 15.19
C ALA A 148 -5.39 18.64 14.87
N TRP A 149 -6.28 19.61 14.69
CA TRP A 149 -7.64 19.35 14.20
C TRP A 149 -7.65 18.71 12.81
N ALA A 150 -6.88 19.24 11.86
CA ALA A 150 -6.79 18.66 10.52
C ALA A 150 -6.24 17.22 10.54
N ARG A 151 -5.32 16.89 11.46
CA ARG A 151 -4.81 15.52 11.65
C ARG A 151 -5.88 14.58 12.18
N LEU A 152 -6.72 15.02 13.12
CA LEU A 152 -7.85 14.23 13.60
C LEU A 152 -8.85 13.94 12.46
N GLU A 153 -9.17 14.95 11.64
CA GLU A 153 -10.05 14.76 10.48
C GLU A 153 -9.49 13.76 9.46
N LYS A 154 -8.16 13.76 9.27
CA LYS A 154 -7.47 12.78 8.45
C LYS A 154 -7.55 11.38 9.06
N ALA A 155 -7.28 11.23 10.37
CA ALA A 155 -7.29 9.94 11.06
C ALA A 155 -8.68 9.29 11.08
N VAL A 156 -9.74 10.08 11.20
CA VAL A 156 -11.14 9.61 11.16
C VAL A 156 -11.61 9.30 9.73
N GLY A 157 -10.84 9.66 8.70
CA GLY A 157 -11.26 9.50 7.30
C GLY A 157 -12.35 10.48 6.83
N SER A 158 -12.85 11.34 7.73
CA SER A 158 -13.90 12.33 7.42
C SER A 158 -13.41 13.53 6.63
N SER A 159 -12.09 13.67 6.43
CA SER A 159 -11.49 14.79 5.70
C SER A 159 -12.01 14.96 4.26
N LEU A 160 -12.30 13.86 3.56
CA LEU A 160 -12.82 13.87 2.18
C LEU A 160 -14.32 14.17 2.15
N GLU A 161 -15.08 13.60 3.09
CA GLU A 161 -16.53 13.82 3.23
C GLU A 161 -16.85 15.26 3.62
N LYS A 162 -16.15 15.82 4.62
CA LYS A 162 -16.28 17.23 5.03
C LYS A 162 -15.87 18.23 3.94
N ARG A 163 -14.93 17.85 3.07
CA ARG A 163 -14.46 18.69 1.95
C ARG A 163 -15.23 18.45 0.65
N ASN A 164 -16.30 17.64 0.67
CA ASN A 164 -17.09 17.26 -0.50
C ASN A 164 -16.24 16.68 -1.66
N ILE A 165 -15.12 16.03 -1.35
CA ILE A 165 -14.27 15.41 -2.37
C ILE A 165 -14.79 13.99 -2.61
N LYS A 166 -15.60 13.82 -3.66
CA LYS A 166 -16.04 12.50 -4.12
C LYS A 166 -14.89 11.84 -4.87
N ILE A 167 -14.26 10.82 -4.28
CA ILE A 167 -13.39 9.91 -5.04
C ILE A 167 -14.33 9.10 -5.94
N SER A 168 -14.36 9.42 -7.23
CA SER A 168 -15.04 8.60 -8.22
C SER A 168 -14.49 7.18 -8.13
N GLN A 169 -15.37 6.22 -7.90
CA GLN A 169 -15.06 4.80 -7.68
C GLN A 169 -14.01 4.31 -8.68
N PHE A 170 -12.88 3.81 -8.15
CA PHE A 170 -11.96 3.01 -8.94
C PHE A 170 -12.58 1.61 -9.04
N ASN A 171 -13.36 1.42 -10.10
CA ASN A 171 -13.95 0.12 -10.43
C ASN A 171 -12.81 -0.81 -10.85
N LYS A 172 -12.74 -2.01 -10.27
CA LYS A 172 -11.83 -3.09 -10.70
C LYS A 172 -12.65 -4.29 -11.13
#